data_AF-A0A8T6NVP9-F1
#
_entry.id   AF-A0A8T6NVP9-F1
#
_cell.length_a   1.000
_cell.length_b   1.000
_cell.length_c   1.000
_cell.angle_alpha   90.00
_cell.angle_beta   90.00
_cell.angle_gamma   90.00
#
_symmetry.space_group_name_H-M   'P 1'
#
loop_
_entity.id
_entity.type
_entity.pdbx_description
1 polymer ?
#
loop_
_entity_poly.entity_id
_entity_poly.type
_entity_poly.pdbx_seq_one_letter_code
_entity_poly.pdbx_strand_id
1 'polypeptide(L)'
;MLLDALQLQILFLVALLLPLIVQMLVLYVISRALWNLAQRRYGRGIWAALAVVGVSMHELSHAAAFLVTGAGVRRMVLFKPRGLPDYGSATGVVVPQREPSVIGRALASIAPFFGCSLAAYLVLRLLLPDIALETQLAELTLTDLQSEGLLPAVGVVLGAFLNGTLDAIFQLDPFDPRTYLALYLGASLGLGAAPSRDDLKLFFPALLAVLALLFPIFVLVQGAGTSAAAFDLVRSILGRGLLIVNTALVYAVVFSLIALALMAMLALMLRR
;
A
#
# COMPACT_ATOMS: atom_id res chain seq x y z
N MET A 1 18.22 26.56 15.04
CA MET A 1 18.38 25.24 15.68
C MET A 1 17.08 24.43 15.70
N LEU A 2 16.02 24.84 16.42
CA LEU A 2 14.75 24.08 16.44
C LEU A 2 14.05 24.07 15.06
N LEU A 3 14.06 25.21 14.36
CA LEU A 3 13.47 25.34 13.03
C LEU A 3 14.21 24.48 11.99
N ASP A 4 15.54 24.45 12.05
CA ASP A 4 16.39 23.66 11.14
C ASP A 4 16.22 22.16 11.39
N ALA A 5 16.12 21.76 12.66
CA ALA A 5 15.83 20.38 13.05
C ALA A 5 14.44 19.93 12.55
N LEU A 6 13.43 20.81 12.66
CA LEU A 6 12.10 20.55 12.14
C LEU A 6 12.09 20.43 10.60
N GLN A 7 12.80 21.33 9.90
CA GLN A 7 12.92 21.28 8.44
C GLN A 7 13.61 19.99 7.97
N LEU A 8 14.73 19.62 8.61
CA LEU A 8 15.43 18.37 8.32
C LEU A 8 14.56 17.14 8.56
N GLN A 9 13.75 17.16 9.61
CA GLN A 9 12.81 16.08 9.89
C GLN A 9 11.73 15.99 8.81
N ILE A 10 11.17 17.11 8.37
CA ILE A 10 10.18 17.11 7.28
C ILE A 10 10.79 16.51 6.02
N LEU A 11 12.01 16.89 5.68
CA LEU A 11 12.72 16.33 4.52
C LEU A 11 13.04 14.84 4.70
N PHE A 12 13.43 14.41 5.91
CA PHE A 12 13.62 13.00 6.27
C PHE A 12 12.35 12.18 6.00
N LEU A 13 11.21 12.70 6.44
CA LEU A 13 9.91 12.02 6.31
C LEU A 13 9.44 11.98 4.87
N VAL A 14 9.64 13.07 4.12
CA VAL A 14 9.36 13.13 2.69
C VAL A 14 10.20 12.09 1.95
N ALA A 15 11.52 12.05 2.19
CA ALA A 15 12.42 11.09 1.55
C ALA A 15 11.97 9.63 1.78
N LEU A 16 11.54 9.31 3.00
CA LEU A 16 11.15 7.96 3.39
C LEU A 16 9.78 7.54 2.84
N LEU A 17 8.80 8.45 2.86
CA LEU A 17 7.39 8.13 2.60
C LEU A 17 6.93 8.47 1.19
N LEU A 18 7.60 9.39 0.51
CA LEU A 18 7.22 9.79 -0.84
C LEU A 18 7.10 8.59 -1.80
N PRO A 19 8.04 7.61 -1.81
CA PRO A 19 7.89 6.40 -2.63
C PRO A 19 6.60 5.62 -2.33
N LEU A 20 6.28 5.42 -1.06
CA LEU A 20 5.09 4.68 -0.64
C LEU A 20 3.80 5.43 -0.99
N ILE A 21 3.78 6.75 -0.80
CA ILE A 21 2.63 7.60 -1.12
C ILE A 21 2.36 7.56 -2.63
N VAL A 22 3.40 7.71 -3.45
CA VAL A 22 3.28 7.65 -4.91
C VAL A 22 2.71 6.29 -5.34
N GLN A 23 3.26 5.19 -4.82
CA GLN A 23 2.79 3.83 -5.12
C GLN A 23 1.33 3.61 -4.70
N MET A 24 0.97 4.07 -3.49
CA MET A 24 -0.39 3.96 -2.98
C MET A 24 -1.38 4.76 -3.86
N LEU A 25 -1.02 5.97 -4.28
CA LEU A 25 -1.87 6.79 -5.16
C LEU A 25 -2.06 6.13 -6.52
N VAL A 26 -0.99 5.62 -7.12
CA VAL A 26 -1.06 4.88 -8.39
C VAL A 26 -1.93 3.64 -8.25
N LEU A 27 -1.71 2.83 -7.21
CA LEU A 27 -2.50 1.64 -6.93
C LEU A 27 -3.97 2.00 -6.71
N TYR A 28 -4.28 3.06 -5.96
CA TYR A 28 -5.65 3.53 -5.76
C TYR A 28 -6.35 3.87 -7.09
N VAL A 29 -5.68 4.58 -8.00
CA VAL A 29 -6.23 4.93 -9.32
C VAL A 29 -6.48 3.67 -10.15
N ILE A 30 -5.51 2.76 -10.23
CA ILE A 30 -5.63 1.51 -10.99
C ILE A 30 -6.74 0.64 -10.42
N SER A 31 -6.76 0.45 -9.10
CA SER A 31 -7.78 -0.30 -8.37
C SER A 31 -9.17 0.27 -8.64
N ARG A 32 -9.32 1.60 -8.67
CA ARG A 32 -10.61 2.22 -8.99
C ARG A 32 -11.02 1.99 -10.45
N ALA A 33 -10.08 2.03 -11.39
CA ALA A 33 -10.32 1.74 -12.79
C ALA A 33 -10.74 0.26 -12.98
N LEU A 34 -10.00 -0.67 -12.38
CA LEU A 34 -10.26 -2.11 -12.43
C LEU A 34 -11.63 -2.43 -11.82
N TRP A 35 -11.95 -1.85 -10.66
CA TRP A 35 -13.25 -1.98 -10.01
C TRP A 35 -14.40 -1.53 -10.93
N ASN A 36 -14.28 -0.33 -11.52
CA ASN A 36 -15.30 0.22 -12.39
C ASN A 36 -15.48 -0.62 -13.66
N LEU A 37 -14.38 -1.07 -14.27
CA LEU A 37 -14.43 -1.90 -15.47
C LEU A 37 -15.08 -3.26 -15.18
N ALA A 38 -14.65 -3.94 -14.13
CA ALA A 38 -15.22 -5.21 -13.70
C ALA A 38 -16.72 -5.09 -13.44
N GLN A 39 -17.13 -4.11 -12.64
CA GLN A 39 -18.53 -3.96 -12.27
C GLN A 39 -19.41 -3.56 -13.46
N ARG A 40 -18.98 -2.61 -14.30
CA ARG A 40 -19.81 -2.06 -15.38
C ARG A 40 -19.86 -2.94 -16.63
N ARG A 41 -18.76 -3.61 -16.97
CA ARG A 41 -18.63 -4.31 -18.26
C ARG A 41 -18.79 -5.83 -18.16
N TYR A 42 -18.38 -6.39 -17.04
CA TYR A 42 -18.33 -7.84 -16.81
C TYR A 42 -19.34 -8.34 -15.79
N GLY A 43 -19.96 -7.42 -15.06
CA GLY A 43 -21.00 -7.71 -14.09
C GLY A 43 -20.45 -8.19 -12.74
N ARG A 44 -21.40 -8.52 -11.86
CA ARG A 44 -21.12 -8.70 -10.43
C ARG A 44 -20.30 -9.94 -10.11
N GLY A 45 -20.37 -10.99 -10.93
CA GLY A 45 -19.63 -12.23 -10.69
C GLY A 45 -18.12 -12.04 -10.79
N ILE A 46 -17.64 -11.47 -11.90
CA ILE A 46 -16.22 -11.19 -12.13
C ILE A 46 -15.70 -10.16 -11.13
N TRP A 47 -16.47 -9.10 -10.88
CA TRP A 47 -16.14 -8.15 -9.83
C TRP A 47 -16.00 -8.83 -8.45
N ALA A 48 -16.92 -9.73 -8.10
CA ALA A 48 -16.87 -10.41 -6.80
C ALA A 48 -15.68 -11.37 -6.68
N ALA A 49 -15.33 -12.06 -7.76
CA ALA A 49 -14.14 -12.90 -7.82
C ALA A 49 -12.86 -12.07 -7.61
N LEU A 50 -12.75 -10.90 -8.27
CA LEU A 50 -11.60 -10.01 -8.07
C LEU A 50 -11.57 -9.39 -6.67
N ALA A 51 -12.71 -9.14 -6.04
CA ALA A 51 -12.77 -8.47 -4.75
C ALA A 51 -12.63 -9.41 -3.54
N VAL A 52 -12.98 -10.70 -3.66
CA VAL A 52 -13.17 -11.57 -2.49
C VAL A 52 -11.93 -11.71 -1.62
N VAL A 53 -10.74 -11.91 -2.20
CA VAL A 53 -9.51 -12.10 -1.42
C VAL A 53 -9.05 -10.78 -0.81
N GLY A 54 -8.96 -9.73 -1.64
CA GLY A 54 -8.57 -8.39 -1.22
C GLY A 54 -9.44 -7.81 -0.12
N VAL A 55 -10.76 -7.81 -0.31
CA VAL A 55 -11.71 -7.27 0.68
C VAL A 55 -11.68 -8.10 1.96
N SER A 56 -11.58 -9.42 1.87
CA SER A 56 -11.45 -10.26 3.07
C SER A 56 -10.18 -9.93 3.85
N MET A 57 -9.04 -9.76 3.16
CA MET A 57 -7.78 -9.38 3.81
C MET A 57 -7.83 -7.97 4.39
N HIS A 58 -8.51 -7.04 3.70
CA HIS A 58 -8.74 -5.68 4.15
C HIS A 58 -9.49 -5.68 5.50
N GLU A 59 -10.61 -6.39 5.59
CA GLU A 59 -11.37 -6.48 6.84
C GLU A 59 -10.61 -7.25 7.94
N LEU A 60 -9.90 -8.33 7.60
CA LEU A 60 -9.04 -9.04 8.57
C LEU A 60 -7.97 -8.12 9.16
N SER A 61 -7.46 -7.18 8.38
CA SER A 61 -6.46 -6.22 8.84
C SER A 61 -7.05 -5.22 9.84
N HIS A 62 -8.27 -4.72 9.60
CA HIS A 62 -9.00 -3.93 10.60
C HIS A 62 -9.25 -4.72 11.89
N ALA A 63 -9.68 -5.98 11.77
CA ALA A 63 -9.91 -6.86 12.91
C ALA A 63 -8.63 -7.05 13.75
N ALA A 64 -7.49 -7.31 13.09
CA ALA A 64 -6.20 -7.41 13.75
C ALA A 64 -5.84 -6.12 14.51
N ALA A 65 -6.04 -4.95 13.90
CA ALA A 65 -5.78 -3.67 14.55
C ALA A 65 -6.66 -3.45 15.81
N PHE A 66 -7.95 -3.80 15.75
CA PHE A 66 -8.84 -3.70 16.91
C PHE A 66 -8.51 -4.70 18.01
N LEU A 67 -8.01 -5.89 17.67
CA LEU A 67 -7.54 -6.87 18.66
C LEU A 67 -6.28 -6.38 19.36
N VAL A 68 -5.27 -5.92 18.60
CA VAL A 68 -3.99 -5.42 19.15
C VAL A 68 -4.21 -4.20 20.06
N THR A 69 -5.19 -3.36 19.73
CA THR A 69 -5.49 -2.15 20.52
C THR A 69 -6.48 -2.37 21.66
N GLY A 70 -6.94 -3.62 21.87
CA GLY A 70 -7.86 -3.98 22.96
C GLY A 70 -9.31 -3.54 22.75
N ALA A 71 -9.65 -2.99 21.57
CA ALA A 71 -11.01 -2.65 21.19
C ALA A 71 -11.87 -3.90 20.93
N GLY A 72 -11.24 -5.03 20.58
CA GLY A 72 -11.91 -6.31 20.31
C GLY A 72 -12.77 -6.27 19.04
N VAL A 73 -13.33 -7.42 18.65
CA VAL A 73 -14.19 -7.54 17.45
C VAL A 73 -15.53 -8.12 17.87
N ARG A 74 -16.61 -7.34 17.72
CA ARG A 74 -17.98 -7.80 18.01
C ARG A 74 -18.62 -8.49 16.82
N ARG A 75 -18.38 -7.96 15.62
CA ARG A 75 -18.93 -8.51 14.37
C ARG A 75 -17.93 -8.28 13.25
N MET A 76 -17.79 -9.28 12.39
CA MET A 76 -16.96 -9.21 11.20
C MET A 76 -17.71 -9.86 10.03
N VAL A 77 -17.76 -9.16 8.90
CA VAL A 77 -18.23 -9.70 7.63
C VAL A 77 -17.12 -9.45 6.62
N LEU A 78 -16.42 -10.50 6.23
CA LEU A 78 -15.24 -10.39 5.36
C LEU A 78 -15.61 -9.98 3.93
N PHE A 79 -16.68 -10.56 3.40
CA PHE A 79 -17.12 -10.23 2.05
C PHE A 79 -18.61 -10.51 1.85
N LYS A 80 -19.34 -9.50 1.37
CA LYS A 80 -20.72 -9.57 0.94
C LYS A 80 -20.85 -8.86 -0.40
N PRO A 81 -20.86 -9.60 -1.52
CA PRO A 81 -20.96 -9.02 -2.86
C PRO A 81 -22.15 -8.10 -3.05
N ARG A 82 -23.25 -8.39 -2.32
CA ARG A 82 -24.51 -7.63 -2.35
C ARG A 82 -24.48 -6.31 -1.59
N GLY A 83 -23.39 -6.04 -0.87
CA GLY A 83 -23.31 -4.93 0.07
C GLY A 83 -24.10 -5.22 1.34
N LEU A 84 -23.81 -4.44 2.37
CA LEU A 84 -24.50 -4.41 3.65
C LEU A 84 -25.31 -3.09 3.74
N PRO A 85 -26.65 -3.13 3.61
CA PRO A 85 -27.47 -1.91 3.63
C PRO A 85 -27.26 -1.07 4.89
N ASP A 86 -27.15 -1.71 6.05
CA ASP A 86 -26.94 -1.08 7.36
C ASP A 86 -25.58 -0.38 7.49
N TYR A 87 -24.68 -0.59 6.52
CA TYR A 87 -23.32 -0.04 6.50
C TYR A 87 -23.03 0.65 5.15
N GLY A 88 -23.99 1.39 4.61
CA GLY A 88 -23.79 2.19 3.40
C GLY A 88 -23.47 1.36 2.15
N SER A 89 -23.95 0.12 2.10
CA SER A 89 -23.62 -0.87 1.05
C SER A 89 -22.16 -1.33 1.02
N ALA A 90 -21.42 -1.18 2.13
CA ALA A 90 -20.07 -1.73 2.26
C ALA A 90 -20.05 -3.23 1.97
N THR A 91 -18.99 -3.66 1.30
CA THR A 91 -18.80 -5.06 0.87
C THR A 91 -18.11 -5.90 1.94
N GLY A 92 -17.54 -5.27 2.96
CA GLY A 92 -17.03 -5.87 4.17
C GLY A 92 -17.31 -4.92 5.35
N VAL A 93 -17.22 -5.44 6.57
CA VAL A 93 -17.23 -4.59 7.77
C VAL A 93 -16.59 -5.30 8.96
N VAL A 94 -15.82 -4.56 9.74
CA VAL A 94 -15.44 -4.92 11.11
C VAL A 94 -16.03 -3.93 12.10
N VAL A 95 -16.76 -4.45 13.07
CA VAL A 95 -17.37 -3.66 14.14
C VAL A 95 -16.64 -3.94 15.45
N PRO A 96 -15.99 -2.94 16.06
CA PRO A 96 -15.24 -3.16 17.29
C PRO A 96 -16.20 -3.44 18.47
N GLN A 97 -15.70 -4.16 19.48
CA GLN A 97 -16.48 -4.49 20.68
C GLN A 97 -16.60 -3.31 21.64
N ARG A 98 -15.54 -2.50 21.73
CA ARG A 98 -15.46 -1.26 22.51
C ARG A 98 -15.12 -0.11 21.57
N GLU A 99 -15.38 1.12 22.01
CA GLU A 99 -14.96 2.29 21.23
C GLU A 99 -13.42 2.29 21.10
N PRO A 100 -12.85 2.28 19.87
CA PRO A 100 -11.41 2.26 19.72
C PRO A 100 -10.82 3.59 20.16
N SER A 101 -9.68 3.55 20.85
CA SER A 101 -8.90 4.74 21.20
C SER A 101 -8.44 5.49 19.95
N VAL A 102 -7.93 6.72 20.10
CA VAL A 102 -7.34 7.48 18.97
C VAL A 102 -6.27 6.66 18.25
N ILE A 103 -5.40 5.98 19.01
CA ILE A 103 -4.37 5.09 18.46
C ILE A 103 -5.02 3.88 17.77
N GLY A 104 -6.06 3.29 18.36
CA GLY A 104 -6.79 2.17 17.76
C GLY A 104 -7.44 2.52 16.42
N ARG A 105 -8.03 3.72 16.31
CA ARG A 105 -8.59 4.22 15.05
C ARG A 105 -7.52 4.50 14.00
N ALA A 106 -6.40 5.10 14.42
CA ALA A 106 -5.27 5.37 13.53
C ALA A 106 -4.60 4.09 13.02
N LEU A 107 -4.42 3.09 13.89
CA LEU A 107 -3.87 1.79 13.49
C LEU A 107 -4.83 1.07 12.55
N ALA A 108 -6.13 1.09 12.86
CA ALA A 108 -7.14 0.46 12.01
C ALA A 108 -7.20 1.09 10.62
N SER A 109 -7.05 2.42 10.47
CA SER A 109 -7.12 3.08 9.16
C SER A 109 -5.94 2.75 8.23
N ILE A 110 -4.76 2.45 8.78
CA ILE A 110 -3.58 2.06 7.99
C ILE A 110 -3.42 0.54 7.86
N ALA A 111 -4.09 -0.24 8.72
CA ALA A 111 -3.89 -1.69 8.77
C ALA A 111 -4.17 -2.40 7.43
N PRO A 112 -5.24 -2.12 6.68
CA PRO A 112 -5.48 -2.79 5.40
C PRO A 112 -4.36 -2.59 4.38
N PHE A 113 -3.74 -1.41 4.36
CA PHE A 113 -2.60 -1.15 3.49
C PHE A 113 -1.45 -2.11 3.80
N PHE A 114 -1.02 -2.20 5.07
CA PHE A 114 0.07 -3.09 5.46
C PHE A 114 -0.30 -4.58 5.39
N GLY A 115 -1.52 -4.95 5.77
CA GLY A 115 -1.97 -6.35 5.75
C GLY A 115 -2.10 -6.90 4.34
N CYS A 116 -2.69 -6.14 3.42
CA CYS A 116 -2.77 -6.53 2.01
C CYS A 116 -1.38 -6.53 1.34
N SER A 117 -0.50 -5.56 1.65
CA SER A 117 0.89 -5.57 1.19
C SER A 117 1.67 -6.79 1.69
N LEU A 118 1.57 -7.13 2.97
CA LEU A 118 2.23 -8.31 3.51
C LEU A 118 1.71 -9.60 2.87
N ALA A 119 0.38 -9.72 2.70
CA ALA A 119 -0.21 -10.86 2.00
C ALA A 119 0.29 -10.94 0.54
N ALA A 120 0.38 -9.81 -0.16
CA ALA A 120 0.88 -9.77 -1.55
C ALA A 120 2.36 -10.16 -1.62
N TYR A 121 3.18 -9.70 -0.66
CA TYR A 121 4.57 -10.14 -0.53
C TYR A 121 4.67 -11.65 -0.33
N LEU A 122 3.87 -12.23 0.55
CA LEU A 122 3.87 -13.68 0.79
C LEU A 122 3.42 -14.46 -0.44
N VAL A 123 2.39 -13.99 -1.15
CA VAL A 123 1.96 -14.57 -2.44
C VAL A 123 3.13 -14.58 -3.42
N LEU A 124 3.84 -13.46 -3.56
CA LEU A 124 5.01 -13.36 -4.43
C LEU A 124 6.09 -14.36 -4.01
N ARG A 125 6.47 -14.41 -2.73
CA ARG A 125 7.53 -15.32 -2.23
C ARG A 125 7.18 -16.79 -2.35
N LEU A 126 5.91 -17.15 -2.21
CA LEU A 126 5.47 -18.54 -2.24
C LEU A 126 5.24 -19.05 -3.67
N LEU A 127 4.73 -18.20 -4.56
CA LEU A 127 4.38 -18.59 -5.92
C LEU A 127 5.48 -18.29 -6.93
N LEU A 128 6.24 -17.21 -6.74
CA LEU A 128 7.27 -16.72 -7.65
C LEU A 128 8.58 -16.43 -6.89
N PRO A 129 9.21 -17.45 -6.28
CA PRO A 129 10.37 -17.26 -5.40
C PRO A 129 11.62 -16.71 -6.11
N ASP A 130 11.73 -16.95 -7.41
CA ASP A 130 12.88 -16.60 -8.26
C ASP A 130 12.87 -15.13 -8.70
N ILE A 131 11.77 -14.42 -8.45
CA ILE A 131 11.65 -13.00 -8.72
C ILE A 131 12.55 -12.20 -7.77
N ALA A 132 13.31 -11.27 -8.35
CA ALA A 132 14.19 -10.39 -7.60
C ALA A 132 13.36 -9.48 -6.67
N LEU A 133 13.68 -9.53 -5.38
CA LEU A 133 13.03 -8.74 -4.33
C LEU A 133 13.47 -7.27 -4.34
N GLU A 134 14.60 -6.98 -4.97
CA GLU A 134 15.24 -5.68 -4.98
C GLU A 134 14.67 -4.80 -6.10
N THR A 135 13.35 -4.55 -6.07
CA THR A 135 12.85 -3.37 -6.76
C THR A 135 13.46 -2.17 -6.06
N GLN A 136 14.38 -1.50 -6.76
CA GLN A 136 15.17 -0.39 -6.21
C GLN A 136 14.23 0.65 -5.58
N LEU A 137 14.25 0.72 -4.25
CA LEU A 137 13.57 1.79 -3.54
C LEU A 137 14.35 3.06 -3.83
N ALA A 138 13.70 4.07 -4.42
CA ALA A 138 14.36 5.30 -4.81
C ALA A 138 15.27 5.82 -3.69
N GLU A 139 16.56 5.94 -3.97
CA GLU A 139 17.53 6.45 -3.00
C GLU A 139 17.45 7.98 -2.96
N LEU A 140 16.38 8.50 -2.39
CA LEU A 140 16.33 9.92 -2.05
C LEU A 140 17.27 10.17 -0.87
N THR A 141 18.30 10.99 -1.08
CA THR A 141 19.12 11.49 0.00
C THR A 141 18.54 12.79 0.55
N LEU A 142 18.86 13.12 1.79
CA LEU A 142 18.51 14.42 2.38
C LEU A 142 19.11 15.58 1.58
N THR A 143 20.30 15.38 1.04
CA THR A 143 21.02 16.35 0.22
C THR A 143 20.24 16.71 -1.05
N ASP A 144 19.74 15.71 -1.78
CA ASP A 144 18.97 15.94 -3.01
C ASP A 144 17.71 16.79 -2.76
N LEU A 145 17.01 16.48 -1.67
CA LEU A 145 15.82 17.21 -1.24
C LEU A 145 16.10 18.64 -0.79
N GLN A 146 17.29 18.89 -0.22
CA GLN A 146 17.72 20.23 0.19
C GLN A 146 18.17 21.10 -0.98
N SER A 147 18.89 20.52 -1.95
CA SER A 147 19.45 21.26 -3.09
C SER A 147 18.49 21.45 -4.25
N GLU A 148 17.69 20.42 -4.57
CA GLU A 148 16.84 20.40 -5.77
C GLU A 148 15.35 20.61 -5.46
N GLY A 149 14.95 20.38 -4.21
CA GLY A 149 13.57 20.54 -3.74
C GLY A 149 12.64 19.36 -4.08
N LEU A 150 11.34 19.55 -3.81
CA LEU A 150 10.34 18.47 -3.84
C LEU A 150 9.98 17.98 -5.25
N LEU A 151 9.89 18.88 -6.24
CA LEU A 151 9.43 18.52 -7.58
C LEU A 151 10.41 17.56 -8.29
N PRO A 152 11.73 17.81 -8.31
CA PRO A 152 12.69 16.84 -8.85
C PRO A 152 12.66 15.50 -8.11
N ALA A 153 12.53 15.52 -6.78
CA ALA A 153 12.42 14.31 -5.95
C ALA A 153 11.21 13.44 -6.35
N VAL A 154 10.05 14.05 -6.64
CA VAL A 154 8.88 13.33 -7.18
C VAL A 154 9.22 12.68 -8.53
N GLY A 155 9.94 13.38 -9.41
CA GLY A 155 10.39 12.85 -10.69
C GLY A 155 11.29 11.63 -10.55
N VAL A 156 12.28 11.69 -9.65
CA VAL A 156 13.19 10.56 -9.33
C VAL A 156 12.40 9.37 -8.81
N VAL A 157 11.48 9.58 -7.87
CA VAL A 157 10.64 8.52 -7.31
C VAL A 157 9.75 7.88 -8.38
N LEU A 158 9.12 8.69 -9.23
CA LEU A 158 8.30 8.19 -10.33
C LEU A 158 9.13 7.40 -11.34
N GLY A 159 10.33 7.89 -11.69
CA GLY A 159 11.23 7.18 -12.60
C GLY A 159 11.66 5.83 -12.05
N ALA A 160 12.11 5.77 -10.79
CA ALA A 160 12.47 4.52 -10.11
C ALA A 160 11.28 3.55 -10.02
N PHE A 161 10.09 4.07 -9.70
CA PHE A 161 8.88 3.28 -9.63
C PHE A 161 8.48 2.70 -11.00
N LEU A 162 8.55 3.50 -12.07
CA LEU A 162 8.25 3.05 -13.43
C LEU A 162 9.24 1.99 -13.90
N ASN A 163 10.54 2.21 -13.67
CA ASN A 163 11.58 1.23 -14.01
C ASN A 163 11.36 -0.08 -13.23
N GLY A 164 11.15 0.00 -11.91
CA GLY A 164 10.86 -1.19 -11.11
C GLY A 164 9.58 -1.92 -11.51
N THR A 165 8.57 -1.20 -11.98
CA THR A 165 7.33 -1.78 -12.52
C THR A 165 7.59 -2.50 -13.85
N LEU A 166 8.37 -1.91 -14.75
CA LEU A 166 8.74 -2.51 -16.03
C LEU A 166 9.61 -3.76 -15.82
N ASP A 167 10.63 -3.66 -14.98
CA ASP A 167 11.51 -4.79 -14.64
C ASP A 167 10.71 -5.95 -14.03
N ALA A 168 9.76 -5.63 -13.14
CA ALA A 168 8.88 -6.63 -12.54
C ALA A 168 7.96 -7.30 -13.58
N ILE A 169 7.49 -6.58 -14.61
CA ILE A 169 6.72 -7.18 -15.72
C ILE A 169 7.58 -8.17 -16.51
N PHE A 170 8.82 -7.79 -16.85
CA PHE A 170 9.70 -8.64 -17.65
C PHE A 170 10.27 -9.84 -16.90
N GLN A 171 10.20 -9.85 -15.57
CA GLN A 171 10.55 -11.00 -14.74
C GLN A 171 9.44 -12.06 -14.67
N LEU A 172 8.22 -11.76 -15.11
CA LEU A 172 7.13 -12.74 -15.09
C LEU A 172 7.32 -13.78 -16.21
N ASP A 173 7.30 -15.05 -15.83
CA ASP A 173 7.24 -16.15 -16.81
C ASP A 173 5.77 -16.42 -17.19
N PRO A 174 5.36 -16.15 -18.45
CA PRO A 174 4.00 -16.43 -18.90
C PRO A 174 3.70 -17.93 -19.03
N PHE A 175 4.72 -18.79 -19.03
CA PHE A 175 4.54 -20.24 -19.13
C PHE A 175 4.42 -20.93 -17.77
N ASP A 176 4.75 -20.25 -16.67
CA ASP A 176 4.52 -20.77 -15.33
C ASP A 176 3.05 -20.56 -14.90
N PRO A 177 2.26 -21.64 -14.64
CA PRO A 177 0.89 -21.51 -14.15
C PRO A 177 0.78 -20.72 -12.83
N ARG A 178 1.83 -20.70 -12.01
CA ARG A 178 1.88 -19.94 -10.74
C ARG A 178 1.77 -18.44 -10.99
N THR A 179 2.26 -17.94 -12.13
CA THR A 179 2.16 -16.54 -12.53
C THR A 179 0.71 -16.09 -12.60
N TYR A 180 -0.20 -16.91 -13.13
CA TYR A 180 -1.62 -16.56 -13.23
C TYR A 180 -2.33 -16.53 -11.87
N LEU A 181 -1.97 -17.45 -10.98
CA LEU A 181 -2.48 -17.43 -9.60
C LEU A 181 -1.95 -16.19 -8.85
N ALA A 182 -0.66 -15.88 -8.99
CA ALA A 182 -0.05 -14.68 -8.42
C ALA A 182 -0.68 -13.40 -8.98
N LEU A 183 -0.95 -13.34 -10.29
CA LEU A 183 -1.66 -12.24 -10.94
C LEU A 183 -3.06 -12.03 -10.34
N TYR A 184 -3.84 -13.11 -10.21
CA TYR A 184 -5.18 -13.03 -9.64
C TYR A 184 -5.14 -12.57 -8.18
N LEU A 185 -4.35 -13.23 -7.34
CA LEU A 185 -4.25 -12.91 -5.92
C LEU A 185 -3.68 -11.51 -5.70
N GLY A 186 -2.65 -11.15 -6.46
CA GLY A 186 -2.00 -9.85 -6.39
C GLY A 186 -2.88 -8.69 -6.84
N ALA A 187 -3.65 -8.85 -7.93
CA ALA A 187 -4.65 -7.87 -8.34
C ALA A 187 -5.78 -7.76 -7.31
N SER A 188 -6.23 -8.88 -6.74
CA SER A 188 -7.24 -8.88 -5.68
C SER A 188 -6.74 -8.16 -4.42
N LEU A 189 -5.53 -8.49 -3.95
CA LEU A 189 -4.91 -7.85 -2.80
C LEU A 189 -4.59 -6.37 -3.07
N GLY A 190 -4.21 -6.00 -4.29
CA GLY A 190 -4.04 -4.60 -4.71
C GLY A 190 -5.33 -3.80 -4.65
N LEU A 191 -6.47 -4.41 -5.05
CA LEU A 191 -7.80 -3.83 -4.85
C LEU A 191 -8.14 -3.67 -3.36
N GLY A 192 -7.79 -4.65 -2.53
CA GLY A 192 -7.99 -4.61 -1.07
C GLY A 192 -7.06 -3.63 -0.33
N ALA A 193 -5.85 -3.40 -0.83
CA ALA A 193 -4.88 -2.48 -0.23
C ALA A 193 -5.25 -1.01 -0.45
N ALA A 194 -6.00 -0.71 -1.51
CA ALA A 194 -6.45 0.64 -1.81
C ALA A 194 -7.38 1.13 -0.68
N PRO A 195 -7.04 2.23 0.01
CA PRO A 195 -7.81 2.68 1.17
C PRO A 195 -9.22 3.10 0.76
N SER A 196 -10.21 2.76 1.59
CA SER A 196 -11.58 3.21 1.38
C SER A 196 -11.70 4.72 1.64
N ARG A 197 -12.85 5.31 1.30
CA ARG A 197 -13.12 6.71 1.60
C ARG A 197 -13.08 7.01 3.11
N ASP A 198 -13.46 6.05 3.93
CA ASP A 198 -13.45 6.22 5.38
C ASP A 198 -12.05 6.01 5.96
N ASP A 199 -11.26 5.09 5.41
CA ASP A 199 -9.85 4.91 5.78
C ASP A 199 -9.03 6.16 5.45
N LEU A 200 -9.21 6.73 4.26
CA LEU A 200 -8.48 7.91 3.81
C LEU A 200 -8.63 9.12 4.75
N LYS A 201 -9.79 9.28 5.40
CA LYS A 201 -10.03 10.38 6.35
C LYS A 201 -9.07 10.34 7.54
N LEU A 202 -8.72 9.13 7.99
CA LEU A 202 -7.85 8.91 9.14
C LEU A 202 -6.45 8.43 8.75
N PHE A 203 -6.23 8.01 7.51
CA PHE A 203 -4.95 7.52 7.01
C PHE A 203 -3.87 8.61 7.05
N PHE A 204 -4.12 9.77 6.45
CA PHE A 204 -3.13 10.86 6.45
C PHE A 204 -2.89 11.44 7.84
N PRO A 205 -3.92 11.68 8.69
CA PRO A 205 -3.69 12.03 10.09
C PRO A 205 -2.92 10.97 10.89
N ALA A 206 -3.19 9.68 10.67
CA ALA A 206 -2.45 8.59 11.31
C ALA A 206 -0.99 8.57 10.85
N LEU A 207 -0.75 8.78 9.55
CA LEU A 207 0.60 8.92 9.01
C LEU A 207 1.31 10.08 9.70
N LEU A 208 0.71 11.27 9.74
CA LEU A 208 1.21 12.46 10.46
C LEU A 208 1.47 12.19 11.96
N ALA A 209 0.61 11.41 12.62
CA ALA A 209 0.81 11.05 14.03
C ALA A 209 2.02 10.13 14.22
N VAL A 210 2.24 9.17 13.32
CA VAL A 210 3.48 8.39 13.28
C VAL A 210 4.69 9.32 13.06
N LEU A 211 4.57 10.34 12.21
CA LEU A 211 5.64 11.34 12.01
C LEU A 211 6.00 12.08 13.30
N ALA A 212 4.99 12.52 14.05
CA ALA A 212 5.18 13.19 15.34
C ALA A 212 5.84 12.26 16.37
N LEU A 213 5.50 10.97 16.37
CA LEU A 213 6.11 9.97 17.27
C LEU A 213 7.56 9.64 16.91
N LEU A 214 7.97 9.78 15.65
CA LEU A 214 9.36 9.61 15.24
C LEU A 214 10.25 10.83 15.57
N PHE A 215 9.66 11.97 15.93
CA PHE A 215 10.40 13.20 16.24
C PHE A 215 11.41 13.06 17.39
N PRO A 216 11.06 12.49 18.56
CA PRO A 216 12.01 12.37 19.66
C PRO A 216 13.19 11.46 19.30
N ILE A 217 12.95 10.41 18.52
CA ILE A 217 14.00 9.50 18.03
C ILE A 217 14.96 10.28 17.13
N PHE A 218 14.43 11.07 16.19
CA PHE A 218 15.25 11.90 15.31
C PHE A 218 16.09 12.92 16.08
N VAL A 219 15.49 13.62 17.05
CA VAL A 219 16.18 14.60 17.92
C VAL A 219 17.29 13.93 18.74
N LEU A 220 17.02 12.76 19.32
CA LEU A 220 18.02 12.02 20.10
C LEU A 220 19.20 11.56 19.24
N VAL A 221 18.95 11.08 18.02
CA VAL A 221 20.00 10.62 17.11
C VAL A 221 20.80 11.80 16.53
N GLN A 222 20.15 12.93 16.24
CA GLN A 222 20.85 14.16 15.83
C GLN A 222 21.75 14.70 16.96
N GLY A 223 21.30 14.62 18.22
CA GLY A 223 22.13 14.99 19.36
C GLY A 223 23.41 14.14 19.51
N ALA A 224 23.46 12.96 18.88
CA ALA A 224 24.57 12.01 18.94
C ALA A 224 25.45 11.98 17.66
N GLY A 225 25.11 12.72 16.59
CA GLY A 225 25.81 12.63 15.30
C GLY A 225 25.37 13.66 14.25
N THR A 226 25.66 13.40 12.97
CA THR A 226 25.21 14.27 11.86
C THR A 226 23.79 13.90 11.42
N SER A 227 23.06 14.87 10.84
CA SER A 227 21.70 14.62 10.29
C SER A 227 21.69 13.53 9.20
N ALA A 228 22.76 13.40 8.42
CA ALA A 228 22.93 12.34 7.42
C ALA A 228 23.10 10.97 8.09
N ALA A 229 23.96 10.85 9.11
CA ALA A 229 24.13 9.61 9.85
C ALA A 229 22.83 9.19 10.58
N ALA A 230 22.07 10.15 11.08
CA ALA A 230 20.75 9.90 11.66
C ALA A 230 19.77 9.36 10.61
N PHE A 231 19.78 9.93 9.41
CA PHE A 231 18.97 9.47 8.29
C PHE A 231 19.30 8.03 7.91
N ASP A 232 20.59 7.74 7.72
CA ASP A 232 21.06 6.40 7.33
C ASP A 232 20.75 5.36 8.39
N LEU A 233 20.88 5.71 9.68
CA LEU A 233 20.50 4.83 10.78
C LEU A 233 19.01 4.48 10.73
N VAL A 234 18.13 5.48 10.65
CA VAL A 234 16.67 5.19 10.60
C VAL A 234 16.31 4.46 9.32
N ARG A 235 16.89 4.83 8.17
CA ARG A 235 16.72 4.12 6.90
C ARG A 235 17.20 2.68 6.99
N SER A 236 18.29 2.38 7.69
CA SER A 236 18.78 1.01 7.86
C SER A 236 17.87 0.16 8.76
N ILE A 237 17.34 0.76 9.84
CA ILE A 237 16.41 0.09 10.76
C ILE A 237 15.08 -0.21 10.07
N LEU A 238 14.52 0.79 9.36
CA LEU A 238 13.22 0.65 8.68
C LEU A 238 13.35 0.01 7.30
N GLY A 239 14.54 -0.01 6.71
CA GLY A 239 14.78 -0.31 5.31
C GLY A 239 14.29 -1.68 4.88
N ARG A 240 14.46 -2.70 5.73
CA ARG A 240 13.93 -4.04 5.45
C ARG A 240 12.40 -4.06 5.37
N GLY A 241 11.73 -3.39 6.31
CA GLY A 241 10.27 -3.30 6.32
C GLY A 241 9.74 -2.49 5.13
N LEU A 242 10.40 -1.36 4.83
CA LEU A 242 10.06 -0.53 3.68
C LEU A 242 10.29 -1.24 2.36
N LEU A 243 11.37 -2.03 2.24
CA LEU A 243 11.64 -2.85 1.06
C LEU A 243 10.52 -3.87 0.85
N ILE A 244 10.11 -4.60 1.89
CA ILE A 244 9.00 -5.56 1.80
C ILE A 244 7.71 -4.90 1.31
N VAL A 245 7.35 -3.75 1.89
CA VAL A 245 6.16 -3.00 1.50
C VAL A 245 6.29 -2.48 0.06
N ASN A 246 7.44 -1.94 -0.30
CA ASN A 246 7.75 -1.44 -1.64
C ASN A 246 7.62 -2.54 -2.69
N THR A 247 8.26 -3.70 -2.49
CA THR A 247 8.16 -4.84 -3.41
C THR A 247 6.71 -5.30 -3.53
N ALA A 248 5.99 -5.43 -2.42
CA ALA A 248 4.59 -5.81 -2.44
C ALA A 248 3.72 -4.86 -3.26
N LEU A 249 3.92 -3.55 -3.10
CA LEU A 249 3.14 -2.53 -3.79
C LEU A 249 3.48 -2.47 -5.28
N VAL A 250 4.76 -2.58 -5.65
CA VAL A 250 5.17 -2.66 -7.06
C VAL A 250 4.49 -3.85 -7.73
N TYR A 251 4.53 -5.04 -7.13
CA TYR A 251 3.87 -6.22 -7.71
C TYR A 251 2.34 -6.10 -7.69
N ALA A 252 1.74 -5.54 -6.64
CA ALA A 252 0.31 -5.26 -6.62
C ALA A 252 -0.11 -4.32 -7.76
N VAL A 253 0.70 -3.30 -8.07
CA VAL A 253 0.50 -2.41 -9.22
C VAL A 253 0.64 -3.19 -10.52
N VAL A 254 1.73 -3.92 -10.73
CA VAL A 254 1.98 -4.72 -11.94
C VAL A 254 0.81 -5.67 -12.22
N PHE A 255 0.41 -6.44 -11.21
CA PHE A 255 -0.66 -7.41 -11.35
C PHE A 255 -2.01 -6.74 -11.61
N SER A 256 -2.30 -5.63 -10.95
CA SER A 256 -3.52 -4.85 -11.20
C SER A 256 -3.53 -4.21 -12.60
N LEU A 257 -2.38 -3.74 -13.10
CA LEU A 257 -2.23 -3.21 -14.46
C LEU A 257 -2.45 -4.29 -15.51
N ILE A 258 -1.83 -5.46 -15.34
CA ILE A 258 -2.02 -6.59 -16.26
C ILE A 258 -3.50 -7.02 -16.27
N ALA A 259 -4.12 -7.18 -15.08
CA ALA A 259 -5.53 -7.51 -14.98
C ALA A 259 -6.42 -6.46 -15.68
N LEU A 260 -6.15 -5.17 -15.45
CA LEU A 260 -6.86 -4.07 -16.10
C LEU A 260 -6.70 -4.09 -17.62
N ALA A 261 -5.49 -4.30 -18.12
CA ALA A 261 -5.20 -4.36 -19.55
C ALA A 261 -5.91 -5.54 -20.22
N LEU A 262 -5.86 -6.74 -19.62
CA LEU A 262 -6.55 -7.93 -20.12
C LEU A 262 -8.07 -7.71 -20.18
N MET A 263 -8.66 -7.14 -19.11
CA MET A 263 -10.08 -6.81 -19.09
C MET A 263 -10.42 -5.71 -20.10
N ALA A 264 -9.58 -4.69 -20.29
CA ALA A 264 -9.84 -3.66 -21.28
C ALA A 264 -9.81 -4.23 -22.71
N MET A 265 -8.83 -5.07 -23.01
CA MET A 265 -8.69 -5.75 -24.30
C MET A 265 -9.90 -6.64 -24.60
N LEU A 266 -10.29 -7.50 -23.65
CA LEU A 266 -11.46 -8.37 -23.80
C LEU A 266 -12.75 -7.55 -23.97
N ALA A 267 -12.89 -6.41 -23.28
CA ALA A 267 -14.07 -5.56 -23.38
C ALA A 267 -14.22 -4.92 -24.78
N LEU A 268 -13.08 -4.59 -25.41
CA LEU A 268 -13.00 -4.09 -26.79
C LEU A 268 -13.31 -5.19 -27.81
N MET A 269 -12.84 -6.42 -27.59
CA MET A 269 -13.14 -7.56 -28.47
C MET A 269 -14.62 -7.95 -28.44
N LEU A 270 -15.25 -7.92 -27.25
CA LEU A 270 -16.67 -8.21 -27.04
C LEU A 270 -17.62 -7.05 -27.42
N ARG A 271 -17.11 -5.97 -28.05
CA ARG A 271 -17.92 -4.83 -28.55
C ARG A 271 -18.31 -4.99 -30.03
N ARG A 272 -17.93 -6.11 -30.66
CA ARG A 272 -18.46 -6.58 -31.94
C ARG A 272 -19.71 -7.42 -31.71
#